data_AF-A0A850MCB2-F1
#
_entry.id   AF-A0A850MCB2-F1
#
_cell.length_a   1.000
_cell.length_b   1.000
_cell.length_c   1.000
_cell.angle_alpha   90.00
_cell.angle_beta   90.00
_cell.angle_gamma   90.00
#
_symmetry.space_group_name_H-M   'P 1'
#
loop_
_entity.id
_entity.type
_entity.pdbx_description
1 polymer ?
#
loop_
_entity_poly.entity_id
_entity_poly.type
_entity_poly.pdbx_seq_one_letter_code
_entity_poly.pdbx_strand_id
1 'polypeptide(L)' 'MVQCKLCEKNDPDLSLLLARHKELGNIYVCRECWTKLYDKNSMVTGGTGSCGPCSTSTCGSCSR' A
#
# COMPACT_ATOMS: atom_id res chain seq x y z
N MET A 1 14.37 19.99 2.08
CA MET A 1 12.90 20.17 2.16
C MET A 1 12.26 18.94 1.56
N VAL A 2 11.42 18.23 2.32
CA VAL A 2 10.73 17.04 1.82
C VAL A 2 9.38 17.51 1.30
N GLN A 3 9.00 17.12 0.08
CA GLN A 3 7.73 17.53 -0.54
C GLN A 3 6.86 16.33 -0.87
N CYS A 4 5.55 16.53 -0.86
CA CYS A 4 4.58 15.54 -1.31
C CYS A 4 4.78 15.24 -2.80
N LYS A 5 5.05 13.98 -3.17
CA LYS A 5 5.24 13.60 -4.59
C LYS A 5 3.96 13.65 -5.44
N LEU A 6 2.79 13.63 -4.81
CA LEU A 6 1.48 13.64 -5.50
C LEU A 6 0.86 15.02 -5.62
N CYS A 7 1.16 15.90 -4.67
CA CYS A 7 0.46 17.16 -4.48
C CYS A 7 1.41 18.35 -4.39
N GLU A 8 2.72 18.09 -4.42
CA GLU A 8 3.81 19.07 -4.43
C GLU A 8 3.82 20.06 -3.25
N LYS A 9 2.94 19.84 -2.25
CA LYS A 9 2.95 20.57 -0.99
C LYS A 9 4.30 20.40 -0.29
N ASN A 10 4.86 21.54 0.12
CA ASN A 10 6.14 21.69 0.80
C ASN A 10 5.95 22.67 1.96
N ASP A 11 5.03 22.32 2.87
CA ASP A 11 4.84 23.09 4.09
C ASP A 11 5.82 22.60 5.16
N PRO A 12 6.41 23.50 5.96
CA PRO A 12 7.33 23.12 7.04
C PRO A 12 6.64 22.29 8.14
N ASP A 13 5.32 22.42 8.30
CA ASP A 13 4.49 21.65 9.23
C ASP A 13 3.86 20.39 8.58
N LEU A 14 4.18 20.09 7.32
CA LEU A 14 3.54 18.98 6.62
C LEU A 14 4.11 17.63 7.09
N SER A 15 3.26 16.85 7.76
CA SER A 15 3.57 15.46 8.07
C SER A 15 3.58 14.62 6.78
N LEU A 16 4.78 14.26 6.33
CA LEU A 16 5.01 13.40 5.18
C LEU A 16 5.16 11.95 5.63
N LEU A 17 4.40 11.08 4.99
CA LEU A 17 4.36 9.65 5.25
C LEU A 17 5.01 8.92 4.08
N LEU A 18 5.77 7.89 4.41
CA LEU A 18 6.30 6.97 3.40
C LEU A 18 5.15 6.06 2.93
N ALA A 19 4.68 6.26 1.70
CA ALA A 19 3.78 5.35 1.01
C ALA A 19 4.57 4.43 0.09
N ARG A 20 4.32 3.13 0.18
CA ARG A 20 4.86 2.15 -0.77
C ARG A 20 3.87 1.98 -1.91
N HIS A 21 3.99 2.80 -2.95
CA HIS A 21 3.16 2.72 -4.15
C HIS A 21 3.49 1.45 -4.94
N LYS A 22 2.48 0.79 -5.52
CA LYS A 22 2.65 -0.44 -6.32
C LYS A 22 3.58 -0.24 -7.51
N GLU A 23 3.39 0.85 -8.24
CA GLU A 23 4.10 1.14 -9.50
C GLU A 23 5.38 1.97 -9.29
N LEU A 24 5.36 2.89 -8.32
CA LEU A 24 6.40 3.92 -8.15
C LEU A 24 7.38 3.57 -7.02
N GLY A 25 7.09 2.52 -6.25
CA GLY A 25 7.86 2.15 -5.06
C GLY A 25 7.63 3.11 -3.90
N ASN A 26 8.69 3.35 -3.12
CA ASN A 26 8.60 4.16 -1.92
C ASN A 26 8.58 5.66 -2.27
N ILE A 27 7.47 6.33 -1.99
CA ILE A 27 7.26 7.76 -2.22
C ILE A 27 6.85 8.46 -0.92
N TYR A 28 7.26 9.72 -0.77
CA TYR A 28 6.80 10.57 0.33
C TYR A 28 5.55 11.33 -0.09
N VAL A 29 4.49 11.17 0.69
CA VAL A 29 3.19 11.78 0.42
C VAL A 29 2.63 12.38 1.70
N CYS A 30 1.84 13.45 1.60
CA CYS A 30 1.15 13.99 2.77
C CYS A 30 0.07 13.02 3.27
N ARG A 31 -0.42 13.22 4.50
CA ARG A 31 -1.49 12.42 5.10
C ARG A 31 -2.73 12.28 4.22
N GLU A 32 -3.18 13.36 3.60
CA GLU A 32 -4.36 13.34 2.71
C GLU A 32 -4.14 12.42 1.49
N CYS A 33 -2.98 12.53 0.85
CA CYS A 33 -2.62 11.72 -0.31
C CYS A 33 -2.38 10.26 0.09
N TRP A 34 -1.79 10.02 1.26
CA TRP A 34 -1.60 8.68 1.81
C TRP A 34 -2.96 7.98 1.99
N THR A 35 -3.94 8.65 2.60
CA THR A 35 -5.28 8.08 2.78
C THR A 35 -5.94 7.75 1.44
N LYS A 36 -5.82 8.62 0.42
CA LYS A 36 -6.34 8.37 -0.93
C LYS A 36 -5.68 7.16 -1.61
N LEU A 37 -4.36 7.00 -1.45
CA LEU A 37 -3.65 5.84 -1.98
C LEU A 37 -4.07 4.54 -1.26
N TYR A 38 -4.37 4.62 0.04
CA TYR A 38 -4.82 3.49 0.84
C TYR A 38 -6.23 3.05 0.42
N ASP A 39 -7.14 4.01 0.31
CA ASP A 39 -8.52 3.83 -0.15
C ASP A 39 -8.58 3.19 -1.54
N LYS A 40 -7.71 3.66 -2.47
CA LYS A 40 -7.58 3.09 -3.81
C LYS A 40 -6.82 1.76 -3.87
N ASN A 41 -6.41 1.19 -2.75
CA ASN A 41 -5.55 0.00 -2.69
C ASN A 41 -4.32 0.12 -3.63
N SER A 42 -3.79 1.34 -3.79
CA SER A 42 -2.65 1.62 -4.67
C SER A 42 -1.32 1.50 -3.92
N MET A 43 -1.37 1.22 -2.61
CA MET A 43 -0.22 0.87 -1.80
C MET A 43 -0.01 -0.64 -1.73
N VAL A 44 1.26 -1.04 -1.67
CA VAL A 44 1.68 -2.39 -1.33
C VAL A 44 1.53 -2.54 0.18
N THR A 45 0.38 -3.02 0.62
CA THR A 45 0.23 -3.57 1.97
C THR A 45 0.92 -4.93 1.95
N GLY A 46 1.93 -5.15 2.78
CA GLY A 46 2.59 -6.44 2.92
C GLY A 46 1.55 -7.52 3.22
N GLY A 47 1.19 -8.27 2.18
CA GLY A 47 0.06 -9.18 2.17
C GLY A 47 0.16 -10.18 1.03
N THR A 48 1.38 -10.55 0.63
CA THR A 48 1.62 -11.87 0.06
C THR A 48 1.86 -12.82 1.23
N GLY A 49 0.80 -13.04 2.02
CA GLY A 49 0.70 -14.23 2.84
C GLY A 49 0.36 -15.39 1.92
N SER A 50 1.37 -16.12 1.48
CA SER A 50 1.18 -17.49 1.04
C SER A 50 0.81 -18.30 2.29
N CYS A 51 -0.48 -18.51 2.52
CA CYS A 51 -1.07 -19.69 3.17
C CYS A 51 -2.59 -19.56 3.12
N GLY A 52 -3.27 -20.50 2.45
CA GLY A 52 -4.73 -20.66 2.57
C GLY A 52 -5.15 -20.99 4.01
N PRO A 53 -6.46 -21.01 4.29
CA PRO A 53 -7.20 -22.22 3.94
C PRO A 53 -8.63 -21.96 3.45
N CYS A 54 -9.11 -22.89 2.62
CA CYS A 54 -10.54 -23.18 2.45
C CYS A 54 -11.40 -22.08 1.79
N SER A 55 -11.19 -21.85 0.49
CA SER A 55 -12.36 -21.73 -0.38
C SER A 55 -12.91 -23.13 -0.59
N THR A 56 -14.06 -23.42 0.02
CA THR A 56 -15.04 -24.35 -0.56
C THR A 56 -15.22 -23.93 -2.02
N SER A 57 -14.68 -24.61 -3.02
CA SER A 57 -14.93 -26.00 -3.36
C SER A 57 -13.78 -26.46 -4.26
N THR A 58 -13.37 -27.73 -4.13
CA THR A 58 -12.33 -28.41 -4.93
C THR A 58 -10.90 -28.30 -4.39
N CYS A 59 -10.70 -28.68 -3.12
CA CYS A 59 -9.40 -29.19 -2.67
C CYS A 59 -9.36 -30.70 -2.90
N GLY A 60 -9.15 -31.10 -4.17
CA GLY A 60 -8.80 -32.46 -4.52
C GLY A 60 -7.28 -32.61 -4.37
N SER A 61 -6.85 -33.40 -3.38
CA SER A 61 -5.49 -33.94 -3.24
C SER A 61 -4.48 -33.07 -2.47
N CYS A 62 -4.67 -32.95 -1.15
CA CYS A 62 -3.52 -33.05 -0.23
C CYS A 62 -3.42 -34.50 0.23
N SER A 63 -2.65 -35.30 -0.49
CA SER A 63 -2.34 -36.69 -0.16
C SER A 63 -1.29 -36.75 0.95
N ARG A 64 -1.68 -37.47 2.02
CA ARG A 64 -0.92 -38.17 3.09
C ARG A 64 0.53 -37.78 3.36
#